data_AF-A0A3M1E407-F1
#
_entry.id   AF-A0A3M1E407-F1
#
_cell.length_a   1.000
_cell.length_b   1.000
_cell.length_c   1.000
_cell.angle_alpha   90.00
_cell.angle_beta   90.00
_cell.angle_gamma   90.00
#
_symmetry.space_group_name_H-M   'P 1'
#
loop_
_entity.id
_entity.type
_entity.pdbx_description
1 polymer ?
#
loop_
_entity_poly.entity_id
_entity_poly.type
_entity_poly.pdbx_seq_one_letter_code
_entity_poly.pdbx_strand_id
1 'polypeptide(L)'
;MATSASTWERIAARRGVSPRRARTYGFIFIGAGLLIYLLFARGAVPGQTSTFVLNFGAAAQQAPVPDLVLPTATTLYVLAVVCAFLGGWQLARGFRRANVALGIVAGMFVVAFLAWAARGQSFNLTGMLNSALLRAVPIALAGLSGVICERCAVINIGIEGMMLSGAFTAALMGSLALNIWGWPSWASMSLGLVSALLSGALLGLLLAVLAVRFKVNQIIAGTAINILSVGVTSFLSSRILAHFQQLNNTGTLQPVPVPLLSRIPIIGPVVFEQNLLVYLLYVL
;
A
#
# COMPACT_ATOMS: atom_id res chain seq x y z
N MET A 1 -26.02 14.93 49.28
CA MET A 1 -25.35 13.75 48.67
C MET A 1 -24.61 14.19 47.42
N ALA A 2 -23.32 14.46 47.52
CA ALA A 2 -22.49 14.70 46.33
C ALA A 2 -22.21 13.35 45.68
N THR A 3 -22.82 13.07 44.53
CA THR A 3 -22.51 11.89 43.74
C THR A 3 -21.03 11.94 43.40
N SER A 4 -20.25 10.98 43.90
CA SER A 4 -18.82 10.93 43.62
C SER A 4 -18.64 10.77 42.11
N ALA A 5 -18.23 11.84 41.44
CA ALA A 5 -17.99 11.80 40.01
C ALA A 5 -17.11 10.59 39.71
N SER A 6 -17.59 9.71 38.83
CA SER A 6 -16.91 8.45 38.53
C SER A 6 -15.48 8.74 38.06
N THR A 7 -14.53 7.84 38.29
CA THR A 7 -13.13 8.00 37.82
C THR A 7 -13.07 8.44 36.35
N TRP A 8 -14.03 7.95 35.56
CA TRP A 8 -14.22 8.27 34.15
C TRP A 8 -14.70 9.69 33.87
N GLU A 9 -15.60 10.25 34.68
CA GLU A 9 -16.03 11.65 34.57
C GLU A 9 -14.88 12.61 34.87
N ARG A 10 -14.00 12.27 35.83
CA ARG A 10 -12.80 13.07 36.16
C ARG A 10 -11.74 13.03 35.05
N ILE A 11 -11.57 11.88 34.40
CA ILE A 11 -10.66 11.72 33.25
C ILE A 11 -11.19 12.49 32.04
N ALA A 12 -12.49 12.39 31.76
CA ALA A 12 -13.14 13.11 30.66
C ALA A 12 -13.06 14.63 30.83
N ALA A 13 -13.36 15.13 32.03
CA ALA A 13 -13.34 16.56 32.36
C ALA A 13 -11.94 17.20 32.21
N ARG A 14 -10.86 16.43 32.40
CA ARG A 14 -9.49 16.95 32.31
C ARG A 14 -8.91 17.00 30.89
N ARG A 15 -9.45 16.22 29.94
CA ARG A 15 -8.72 15.92 28.68
C ARG A 15 -9.55 15.91 27.40
N GLY A 16 -10.85 16.24 27.45
CA GLY A 16 -11.66 16.50 26.24
C GLY A 16 -11.99 15.27 25.37
N VAL A 17 -11.77 14.05 25.88
CA VAL A 17 -12.15 12.79 25.22
C VAL A 17 -13.33 12.20 25.96
N SER A 18 -14.34 11.72 25.22
CA SER A 18 -15.50 11.09 25.86
C SER A 18 -15.07 9.86 26.67
N PRO A 19 -15.62 9.66 27.88
CA PRO A 19 -15.20 8.57 28.78
C PRO A 19 -15.47 7.17 28.22
N ARG A 20 -16.34 7.06 27.20
CA ARG A 20 -16.53 5.83 26.41
C ARG A 20 -15.36 5.56 25.49
N ARG A 21 -14.90 6.56 24.71
CA ARG A 21 -13.75 6.42 23.79
C ARG A 21 -12.47 6.06 24.54
N ALA A 22 -12.20 6.69 25.68
CA ALA A 22 -11.02 6.39 26.49
C ALA A 22 -10.98 4.92 26.94
N ARG A 23 -12.12 4.37 27.37
CA ARG A 23 -12.27 2.95 27.72
C ARG A 23 -12.07 2.02 26.53
N THR A 24 -12.72 2.32 25.40
CA THR A 24 -12.58 1.53 24.17
C THR A 24 -11.11 1.43 23.75
N TYR A 25 -10.37 2.54 23.74
CA TYR A 25 -8.93 2.51 23.42
C TYR A 25 -8.11 1.70 24.41
N GLY A 26 -8.40 1.81 25.71
CA GLY A 26 -7.70 1.02 26.73
C GLY A 26 -7.87 -0.49 26.52
N PHE A 27 -9.10 -0.94 26.25
CA PHE A 27 -9.37 -2.36 25.93
C PHE A 27 -8.71 -2.79 24.61
N ILE A 28 -8.72 -1.95 23.58
CA ILE A 28 -8.03 -2.23 22.31
C ILE A 28 -6.53 -2.45 22.54
N PHE A 29 -5.88 -1.63 23.37
CA PHE A 29 -4.43 -1.73 23.60
C PHE A 29 -4.05 -2.98 24.39
N ILE A 30 -4.84 -3.33 25.42
CA ILE A 30 -4.67 -4.59 26.16
C ILE A 30 -4.90 -5.77 25.22
N GLY A 31 -5.96 -5.71 24.40
CA GLY A 31 -6.26 -6.72 23.38
C GLY A 31 -5.11 -6.91 22.39
N ALA A 32 -4.51 -5.82 21.90
CA ALA A 32 -3.34 -5.88 21.02
C ALA A 32 -2.15 -6.57 21.69
N GLY A 33 -1.84 -6.24 22.96
CA GLY A 33 -0.77 -6.89 23.72
C GLY A 33 -1.03 -8.40 23.93
N LEU A 34 -2.26 -8.76 24.26
CA LEU A 34 -2.68 -10.16 24.42
C LEU A 34 -2.61 -10.93 23.10
N LEU A 35 -3.03 -10.33 21.98
CA LEU A 35 -2.91 -10.93 20.66
C LEU A 35 -1.44 -11.14 20.25
N ILE A 36 -0.57 -10.16 20.51
CA ILE A 36 0.88 -10.32 20.25
C ILE A 36 1.41 -11.52 21.03
N TYR A 37 1.04 -11.65 22.31
CA TYR A 37 1.48 -12.78 23.13
C TYR A 37 0.97 -14.12 22.58
N LEU A 38 -0.35 -14.22 22.33
CA LEU A 38 -0.99 -15.48 21.94
C LEU A 38 -0.61 -15.94 20.54
N LEU A 39 -0.56 -15.01 19.58
CA LEU A 39 -0.33 -15.33 18.16
C LEU A 39 1.16 -15.42 17.84
N PHE A 40 2.00 -14.59 18.46
CA PHE A 40 3.39 -14.44 18.05
C PHE A 40 4.38 -14.91 19.11
N ALA A 41 4.29 -14.39 20.34
CA ALA A 41 5.33 -14.61 21.36
C ALA A 41 5.35 -16.05 21.89
N ARG A 42 4.19 -16.68 22.10
CA ARG A 42 4.07 -18.04 22.64
C ARG A 42 4.79 -19.09 21.79
N GLY A 43 4.86 -18.88 20.47
CA GLY A 43 5.49 -19.77 19.51
C GLY A 43 6.94 -19.41 19.15
N ALA A 44 7.56 -18.45 19.84
CA ALA A 44 8.92 -18.00 19.56
C ALA A 44 9.96 -18.78 20.38
N VAL A 45 10.97 -19.33 19.71
CA VAL A 45 12.03 -20.11 20.34
C VAL A 45 13.14 -19.17 20.86
N PRO A 46 13.64 -19.36 22.10
CA PRO A 46 14.78 -18.60 22.61
C PRO A 46 16.03 -18.77 21.73
N GLY A 47 16.75 -17.69 21.47
CA GLY A 47 17.98 -17.69 20.64
C GLY A 47 17.76 -17.47 19.13
N GLN A 48 16.51 -17.46 18.64
CA GLN A 48 16.22 -17.03 17.27
C GLN A 48 16.35 -15.51 17.11
N THR A 49 16.92 -15.09 15.99
CA THR A 49 17.01 -13.69 15.59
C THR A 49 16.14 -13.43 14.36
N SER A 50 15.61 -12.21 14.29
CA SER A 50 14.94 -11.66 13.13
C SER A 50 15.83 -10.56 12.57
N THR A 51 16.34 -10.74 11.34
CA THR A 51 17.24 -9.78 10.71
C THR A 51 16.49 -8.99 9.66
N PHE A 52 16.37 -7.67 9.85
CA PHE A 52 15.79 -6.77 8.86
C PHE A 52 16.91 -6.09 8.07
N VAL A 53 17.02 -6.45 6.79
CA VAL A 53 17.97 -5.87 5.85
C VAL A 53 17.46 -4.50 5.42
N LEU A 54 18.27 -3.48 5.64
CA LEU A 54 17.91 -2.08 5.40
C LEU A 54 18.49 -1.52 4.10
N ASN A 55 19.45 -2.21 3.51
CA ASN A 55 20.13 -1.80 2.29
C ASN A 55 19.39 -2.33 1.05
N PHE A 56 18.88 -1.42 0.21
CA PHE A 56 18.14 -1.72 -1.03
C PHE A 56 18.34 -0.61 -2.06
N GLY A 57 18.42 -0.96 -3.35
CA GLY A 57 18.64 -0.01 -4.45
C GLY A 57 20.10 0.36 -4.69
N ALA A 58 20.37 1.10 -5.77
CA ALA A 58 21.72 1.53 -6.13
C ALA A 58 22.24 2.62 -5.17
N ALA A 59 21.34 3.41 -4.57
CA ALA A 59 21.72 4.45 -3.63
C ALA A 59 22.16 3.90 -2.25
N ALA A 60 21.64 2.75 -1.81
CA ALA A 60 22.06 2.11 -0.56
C ALA A 60 23.49 1.56 -0.61
N GLN A 61 24.05 1.32 -1.81
CA GLN A 61 25.45 0.91 -1.98
C GLN A 61 26.44 2.04 -1.63
N GLN A 62 26.00 3.30 -1.65
CA GLN A 62 26.85 4.46 -1.37
C GLN A 62 26.93 4.80 0.12
N ALA A 63 25.93 4.40 0.91
CA ALA A 63 25.86 4.65 2.35
C ALA A 63 25.21 3.45 3.08
N PRO A 64 25.93 2.33 3.26
CA PRO A 64 25.38 1.13 3.87
C PRO A 64 25.06 1.37 5.36
N VAL A 65 23.89 0.94 5.79
CA VAL A 65 23.46 0.97 7.19
C VAL A 65 23.51 -0.44 7.77
N PRO A 66 23.96 -0.63 9.03
CA PRO A 66 23.91 -1.92 9.70
C PRO A 66 22.50 -2.50 9.71
N ASP A 67 22.38 -3.80 9.42
CA ASP A 67 21.10 -4.49 9.46
C ASP A 67 20.52 -4.50 10.88
N LEU A 68 19.20 -4.39 10.98
CA LEU A 68 18.52 -4.40 12.27
C LEU A 68 18.29 -5.85 12.70
N VAL A 69 19.13 -6.34 13.61
CA VAL A 69 19.04 -7.68 14.18
C VAL A 69 18.33 -7.61 15.52
N LEU A 70 17.16 -8.25 15.62
CA LEU A 70 16.34 -8.28 16.83
C LEU A 70 16.25 -9.70 17.36
N PRO A 71 16.51 -9.97 18.65
CA PRO A 71 16.23 -11.28 19.23
C PRO A 71 14.71 -11.47 19.29
N THR A 72 14.19 -12.42 18.51
CA THR A 72 12.77 -12.52 18.15
C THR A 72 11.90 -12.69 19.39
N ALA A 73 12.22 -13.66 20.25
CA ALA A 73 11.44 -13.95 21.44
C ALA A 73 11.39 -12.74 22.39
N THR A 74 12.54 -12.13 22.69
CA THR A 74 12.63 -10.98 23.60
C THR A 74 11.82 -9.79 23.09
N THR A 75 11.94 -9.49 21.79
CA THR A 75 11.22 -8.40 21.15
C THR A 75 9.70 -8.60 21.26
N LEU A 76 9.20 -9.80 20.97
CA LEU A 76 7.77 -10.10 21.02
C LEU A 76 7.20 -10.01 22.45
N TYR A 77 7.91 -10.53 23.45
CA TYR A 77 7.48 -10.44 24.85
C TYR A 77 7.48 -8.99 25.34
N VAL A 78 8.52 -8.21 25.02
CA VAL A 78 8.60 -6.80 25.40
C VAL A 78 7.45 -6.01 24.76
N LEU A 79 7.19 -6.18 23.46
CA LEU A 79 6.10 -5.49 22.77
C LEU A 79 4.73 -5.86 23.34
N ALA A 80 4.50 -7.14 23.69
CA ALA A 80 3.26 -7.58 24.33
C ALA A 80 3.04 -6.88 25.68
N VAL A 81 4.07 -6.86 26.54
CA VAL A 81 4.01 -6.23 27.86
C VAL A 81 3.82 -4.73 27.74
N VAL A 82 4.54 -4.06 26.84
CA VAL A 82 4.42 -2.61 26.62
C VAL A 82 3.00 -2.25 26.13
N CYS A 83 2.43 -3.00 25.19
CA CYS A 83 1.06 -2.78 24.72
C CYS A 83 0.03 -2.95 25.84
N ALA A 84 0.16 -4.02 26.64
CA ALA A 84 -0.72 -4.27 27.78
C ALA A 84 -0.58 -3.18 28.85
N PHE A 85 0.64 -2.73 29.14
CA PHE A 85 0.92 -1.64 30.07
C PHE A 85 0.31 -0.31 29.60
N LEU A 86 0.50 0.06 28.33
CA LEU A 86 -0.11 1.26 27.76
C LEU A 86 -1.64 1.20 27.79
N GLY A 87 -2.22 0.02 27.59
CA GLY A 87 -3.66 -0.20 27.74
C GLY A 87 -4.15 -0.03 29.18
N GLY A 88 -3.45 -0.61 30.16
CA GLY A 88 -3.72 -0.39 31.58
C GLY A 88 -3.58 1.08 31.98
N TRP A 89 -2.54 1.75 31.50
CA TRP A 89 -2.32 3.18 31.72
C TRP A 89 -3.41 4.05 31.09
N GLN A 90 -3.87 3.68 29.89
CA GLN A 90 -4.98 4.35 29.20
C GLN A 90 -6.29 4.21 29.99
N LEU A 91 -6.54 3.08 30.64
CA LEU A 91 -7.70 2.90 31.51
C LEU A 91 -7.55 3.64 32.86
N ALA A 92 -6.36 3.68 33.44
CA ALA A 92 -6.14 4.29 34.76
C ALA A 92 -6.06 5.83 34.72
N ARG A 93 -5.34 6.39 33.73
CA ARG A 93 -5.01 7.82 33.67
C ARG A 93 -5.45 8.49 32.37
N GLY A 94 -5.60 7.73 31.29
CA GLY A 94 -5.98 8.20 29.95
C GLY A 94 -4.92 9.07 29.26
N PHE A 95 -4.76 8.96 27.95
CA PHE A 95 -3.87 9.80 27.14
C PHE A 95 -4.60 11.05 26.62
N ARG A 96 -3.90 12.19 26.61
CA ARG A 96 -4.41 13.46 26.05
C ARG A 96 -4.60 13.38 24.53
N ARG A 97 -3.74 12.63 23.83
CA ARG A 97 -3.82 12.36 22.38
C ARG A 97 -3.99 10.86 22.14
N ALA A 98 -5.16 10.33 22.47
CA ALA A 98 -5.45 8.89 22.36
C ALA A 98 -5.24 8.33 20.93
N ASN A 99 -5.47 9.16 19.90
CA ASN A 99 -5.23 8.76 18.50
C ASN A 99 -3.76 8.48 18.20
N VAL A 100 -2.84 9.27 18.79
CA VAL A 100 -1.40 9.04 18.63
C VAL A 100 -0.99 7.76 19.36
N ALA A 101 -1.53 7.54 20.57
CA ALA A 101 -1.30 6.30 21.32
C ALA A 101 -1.81 5.07 20.54
N LEU A 102 -2.97 5.16 19.89
CA LEU A 102 -3.49 4.11 19.02
C LEU A 102 -2.54 3.84 17.84
N GLY A 103 -2.03 4.90 17.19
CA GLY A 103 -1.05 4.75 16.12
C GLY A 103 0.24 4.06 16.57
N ILE A 104 0.74 4.40 17.77
CA ILE A 104 1.93 3.74 18.36
C ILE A 104 1.65 2.26 18.63
N VAL A 105 0.49 1.92 19.22
CA VAL A 105 0.10 0.53 19.49
C VAL A 105 -0.09 -0.27 18.20
N ALA A 106 -0.71 0.30 17.19
CA ALA A 106 -0.81 -0.33 15.87
C ALA A 106 0.58 -0.56 15.25
N GLY A 107 1.49 0.42 15.35
CA GLY A 107 2.87 0.29 14.91
C GLY A 107 3.62 -0.83 15.64
N MET A 108 3.49 -0.91 16.97
CA MET A 108 4.08 -2.01 17.75
C MET A 108 3.52 -3.38 17.36
N PHE A 109 2.21 -3.46 17.06
CA PHE A 109 1.61 -4.69 16.56
C PHE A 109 2.19 -5.10 15.20
N VAL A 110 2.37 -4.15 14.28
CA VAL A 110 3.01 -4.40 12.98
C VAL A 110 4.45 -4.86 13.16
N VAL A 111 5.24 -4.21 14.03
CA VAL A 111 6.62 -4.63 14.33
C VAL A 111 6.65 -6.03 14.93
N ALA A 112 5.72 -6.36 15.84
CA ALA A 112 5.62 -7.69 16.41
C ALA A 112 5.28 -8.74 15.33
N PHE A 113 4.33 -8.45 14.46
CA PHE A 113 3.99 -9.31 13.34
C PHE A 113 5.20 -9.53 12.41
N LEU A 114 5.93 -8.46 12.05
CA LEU A 114 7.11 -8.54 11.19
C LEU A 114 8.25 -9.33 11.85
N ALA A 115 8.52 -9.09 13.14
CA ALA A 115 9.54 -9.81 13.89
C ALA A 115 9.23 -11.32 13.93
N TRP A 116 7.97 -11.67 14.15
CA TRP A 116 7.51 -13.06 14.11
C TRP A 116 7.60 -13.67 12.70
N ALA A 117 7.19 -12.93 11.67
CA ALA A 117 7.23 -13.38 10.29
C ALA A 117 8.67 -13.62 9.80
N ALA A 118 9.61 -12.80 10.26
CA ALA A 118 11.04 -12.89 9.92
C ALA A 118 11.85 -13.82 10.87
N ARG A 119 11.20 -14.63 11.71
CA ARG A 119 11.89 -15.47 12.70
C ARG A 119 12.86 -16.46 12.03
N GLY A 120 14.14 -16.38 12.37
CA GLY A 120 15.18 -17.26 11.83
C GLY A 120 15.48 -17.05 10.34
N GLN A 121 15.06 -15.94 9.76
CA GLN A 121 15.28 -15.57 8.36
C GLN A 121 15.74 -14.11 8.25
N SER A 122 16.32 -13.75 7.12
CA SER A 122 16.57 -12.35 6.76
C SER A 122 15.40 -11.79 5.93
N PHE A 123 14.96 -10.59 6.27
CA PHE A 123 13.83 -9.92 5.64
C PHE A 123 14.26 -8.57 5.07
N ASN A 124 14.13 -8.38 3.75
CA ASN A 124 14.46 -7.09 3.12
C ASN A 124 13.33 -6.07 3.34
N LEU A 125 13.45 -5.30 4.42
CA LEU A 125 12.42 -4.35 4.85
C LEU A 125 12.29 -3.22 3.83
N THR A 126 13.39 -2.64 3.39
CA THR A 126 13.41 -1.51 2.46
C THR A 126 12.86 -1.92 1.08
N GLY A 127 13.23 -3.10 0.58
CA GLY A 127 12.70 -3.65 -0.66
C GLY A 127 11.22 -4.01 -0.60
N MET A 128 10.73 -4.50 0.55
CA MET A 128 9.30 -4.70 0.77
C MET A 128 8.55 -3.37 0.72
N LEU A 129 9.04 -2.33 1.42
CA LEU A 129 8.39 -1.01 1.43
C LEU A 129 8.36 -0.40 0.03
N ASN A 130 9.46 -0.48 -0.71
CA ASN A 130 9.53 -0.04 -2.11
C ASN A 130 8.51 -0.82 -2.98
N SER A 131 8.48 -2.15 -2.85
CA SER A 131 7.51 -2.99 -3.58
C SER A 131 6.06 -2.71 -3.21
N ALA A 132 5.79 -2.38 -1.95
CA ALA A 132 4.46 -2.04 -1.48
C ALA A 132 4.00 -0.72 -2.09
N LEU A 133 4.87 0.30 -2.14
CA LEU A 133 4.59 1.57 -2.81
C LEU A 133 4.33 1.36 -4.31
N LEU A 134 5.20 0.62 -5.01
CA LEU A 134 5.03 0.35 -6.44
C LEU A 134 3.69 -0.32 -6.78
N ARG A 135 3.22 -1.23 -5.92
CA ARG A 135 1.92 -1.89 -6.08
C ARG A 135 0.73 -1.04 -5.65
N ALA A 136 0.92 -0.14 -4.68
CA ALA A 136 -0.12 0.78 -4.24
C ALA A 136 -0.42 1.86 -5.30
N VAL A 137 0.57 2.26 -6.10
CA VAL A 137 0.45 3.37 -7.07
C VAL A 137 -0.71 3.19 -8.06
N PRO A 138 -0.87 2.06 -8.78
CA PRO A 138 -2.00 1.89 -9.71
C PRO A 138 -3.36 2.00 -9.02
N ILE A 139 -3.48 1.46 -7.80
CA ILE A 139 -4.73 1.49 -7.02
C ILE A 139 -5.01 2.91 -6.53
N ALA A 140 -3.98 3.65 -6.10
CA ALA A 140 -4.12 5.04 -5.67
C ALA A 140 -4.54 5.95 -6.83
N LEU A 141 -3.91 5.82 -7.99
CA LEU A 141 -4.28 6.55 -9.21
C LEU A 141 -5.71 6.20 -9.67
N ALA A 142 -6.10 4.92 -9.59
CA ALA A 142 -7.46 4.48 -9.85
C ALA A 142 -8.47 5.13 -8.88
N GLY A 143 -8.15 5.16 -7.59
CA GLY A 143 -8.96 5.84 -6.57
C GLY A 143 -9.12 7.34 -6.83
N LEU A 144 -8.03 8.03 -7.22
CA LEU A 144 -8.08 9.44 -7.61
C LEU A 144 -9.02 9.68 -8.80
N SER A 145 -8.99 8.79 -9.81
CA SER A 145 -9.94 8.88 -10.93
C SER A 145 -11.39 8.74 -10.46
N GLY A 146 -11.67 7.86 -9.51
CA GLY A 146 -13.01 7.68 -8.92
C GLY A 146 -13.50 8.95 -8.22
N VAL A 147 -12.65 9.58 -7.39
CA VAL A 147 -12.98 10.84 -6.72
C VAL A 147 -13.28 11.97 -7.72
N ILE A 148 -12.54 12.02 -8.83
CA ILE A 148 -12.80 13.01 -9.90
C ILE A 148 -14.14 12.71 -10.59
N CYS A 149 -14.43 11.45 -10.90
CA CYS A 149 -15.71 11.05 -11.50
C CYS A 149 -16.90 11.41 -10.60
N GLU A 150 -16.80 11.17 -9.29
CA GLU A 150 -17.85 11.50 -8.32
C GLU A 150 -18.18 13.00 -8.29
N ARG A 151 -17.17 13.88 -8.46
CA ARG A 151 -17.40 15.33 -8.58
C ARG A 151 -18.23 15.72 -9.79
N CYS A 152 -18.21 14.90 -10.84
CA CYS A 152 -19.01 15.08 -12.06
C CYS A 152 -20.33 14.29 -12.02
N ALA A 153 -20.74 13.76 -10.85
CA ALA A 153 -21.92 12.91 -10.68
C ALA A 153 -21.92 11.63 -11.55
N VAL A 154 -20.72 11.10 -11.83
CA VAL A 154 -20.53 9.81 -12.51
C VAL A 154 -19.81 8.85 -11.58
N ILE A 155 -20.41 7.71 -11.30
CA ILE A 155 -19.84 6.61 -10.52
C ILE A 155 -19.13 5.67 -11.49
N ASN A 156 -17.81 5.62 -11.41
CA ASN A 156 -17.01 4.78 -12.29
C ASN A 156 -16.82 3.37 -11.72
N ILE A 157 -17.81 2.49 -11.91
CA ILE A 157 -17.71 1.07 -11.55
C ILE A 157 -16.81 0.30 -12.53
N GLY A 158 -16.57 0.85 -13.72
CA GLY A 158 -15.78 0.24 -14.80
C GLY A 158 -14.26 0.36 -14.65
N ILE A 159 -13.75 0.90 -13.53
CA ILE A 159 -12.31 1.20 -13.36
C ILE A 159 -11.44 -0.05 -13.50
N GLU A 160 -11.88 -1.20 -12.97
CA GLU A 160 -11.12 -2.45 -13.05
C GLU A 160 -10.91 -2.89 -14.50
N GLY A 161 -11.95 -2.79 -15.33
CA GLY A 161 -11.89 -3.05 -16.76
C GLY A 161 -10.99 -2.06 -17.49
N MET A 162 -11.05 -0.77 -17.14
CA MET A 162 -10.15 0.26 -17.69
C MET A 162 -8.68 -0.02 -17.36
N MET A 163 -8.40 -0.42 -16.11
CA MET A 163 -7.05 -0.80 -15.68
C MET A 163 -6.56 -2.04 -16.43
N LEU A 164 -7.41 -3.07 -16.55
CA LEU A 164 -7.08 -4.32 -17.24
C LEU A 164 -6.82 -4.10 -18.73
N SER A 165 -7.70 -3.35 -19.40
CA SER A 165 -7.54 -2.99 -20.82
C SER A 165 -6.31 -2.12 -21.02
N GLY A 166 -6.05 -1.15 -20.14
CA GLY A 166 -4.85 -0.32 -20.16
C GLY A 166 -3.57 -1.14 -20.02
N ALA A 167 -3.51 -2.04 -19.03
CA ALA A 167 -2.38 -2.94 -18.78
C ALA A 167 -2.11 -3.85 -19.99
N PHE A 168 -3.15 -4.44 -20.59
CA PHE A 168 -3.02 -5.26 -21.79
C PHE A 168 -2.46 -4.45 -22.97
N THR A 169 -3.02 -3.27 -23.27
CA THR A 169 -2.53 -2.43 -24.38
C THR A 169 -1.10 -1.92 -24.13
N ALA A 170 -0.76 -1.60 -22.89
CA ALA A 170 0.60 -1.19 -22.52
C ALA A 170 1.60 -2.30 -22.78
N ALA A 171 1.27 -3.52 -22.32
CA ALA A 171 2.07 -4.72 -22.51
C ALA A 171 2.29 -4.98 -24.00
N LEU A 172 1.21 -5.03 -24.77
CA LEU A 172 1.27 -5.33 -26.20
C LEU A 172 2.05 -4.26 -26.98
N MET A 173 1.69 -2.98 -26.85
CA MET A 173 2.31 -1.89 -27.63
C MET A 173 3.74 -1.61 -27.21
N GLY A 174 4.03 -1.65 -25.90
CA GLY A 174 5.39 -1.49 -25.40
C GLY A 174 6.31 -2.61 -25.87
N SER A 175 5.81 -3.85 -25.90
CA SER A 175 6.59 -5.00 -26.37
C SER A 175 6.75 -5.04 -27.88
N LEU A 176 5.74 -4.58 -28.63
CA LEU A 176 5.85 -4.40 -30.08
C LEU A 176 6.95 -3.40 -30.42
N ALA A 177 6.94 -2.22 -29.77
CA ALA A 177 7.97 -1.21 -30.00
C ALA A 177 9.37 -1.71 -29.62
N LEU A 178 9.50 -2.38 -28.48
CA LEU A 178 10.80 -2.83 -27.99
C LEU A 178 11.36 -4.02 -28.80
N ASN A 179 10.57 -5.09 -28.94
CA ASN A 179 11.06 -6.39 -29.39
C ASN A 179 10.86 -6.63 -30.88
N ILE A 180 9.92 -5.92 -31.53
CA ILE A 180 9.70 -6.02 -32.98
C ILE A 180 10.28 -4.81 -33.70
N TRP A 181 9.93 -3.60 -33.28
CA TRP A 181 10.39 -2.39 -33.97
C TRP A 181 11.81 -1.96 -33.57
N GLY A 182 12.36 -2.54 -32.50
CA GLY A 182 13.73 -2.25 -32.05
C GLY A 182 13.90 -0.82 -31.53
N TRP A 183 12.83 -0.21 -31.02
CA TRP A 183 12.90 1.14 -30.49
C TRP A 183 13.69 1.18 -29.18
N PRO A 184 14.30 2.34 -28.84
CA PRO A 184 14.91 2.54 -27.53
C PRO A 184 13.93 2.23 -26.39
N SER A 185 14.44 1.71 -25.26
CA SER A 185 13.62 1.30 -24.12
C SER A 185 12.71 2.43 -23.61
N TRP A 186 13.24 3.65 -23.49
CA TRP A 186 12.50 4.81 -23.03
C TRP A 186 11.32 5.18 -23.96
N ALA A 187 11.50 5.06 -25.27
CA ALA A 187 10.48 5.36 -26.27
C ALA A 187 9.42 4.26 -26.36
N SER A 188 9.82 3.00 -26.20
CA SER A 188 8.91 1.87 -26.16
C SER A 188 8.00 1.92 -24.92
N MET A 189 8.55 2.28 -23.77
CA MET A 189 7.82 2.43 -22.52
C MET A 189 6.83 3.61 -22.56
N SER A 190 7.21 4.74 -23.15
CA SER A 190 6.30 5.87 -23.32
C SER A 190 5.14 5.54 -24.26
N LEU A 191 5.38 4.78 -25.33
CA LEU A 191 4.31 4.28 -26.20
C LEU A 191 3.36 3.33 -25.44
N GLY A 192 3.89 2.42 -24.61
CA GLY A 192 3.10 1.58 -23.71
C GLY A 192 2.23 2.42 -22.77
N LEU A 193 2.79 3.47 -22.16
CA LEU A 193 2.04 4.36 -21.28
C LEU A 193 0.93 5.14 -22.01
N VAL A 194 1.24 5.73 -23.18
CA VAL A 194 0.28 6.48 -23.98
C VAL A 194 -0.84 5.57 -24.48
N SER A 195 -0.53 4.38 -24.95
CA SER A 195 -1.54 3.41 -25.38
C SER A 195 -2.46 2.97 -24.23
N ALA A 196 -1.91 2.80 -23.02
CA ALA A 196 -2.70 2.53 -21.82
C ALA A 196 -3.67 3.67 -21.49
N LEU A 197 -3.19 4.91 -21.52
CA LEU A 197 -3.99 6.11 -21.27
C LEU A 197 -5.11 6.25 -22.31
N LEU A 198 -4.81 6.00 -23.59
CA LEU A 198 -5.81 6.03 -24.65
C LEU A 198 -6.87 4.94 -24.48
N SER A 199 -6.46 3.72 -24.16
CA SER A 199 -7.37 2.60 -23.88
C SER A 199 -8.32 2.90 -22.72
N GLY A 200 -7.77 3.39 -21.60
CA GLY A 200 -8.56 3.82 -20.45
C GLY A 200 -9.47 5.00 -20.76
N ALA A 201 -8.99 6.00 -21.51
CA ALA A 201 -9.78 7.16 -21.92
C ALA A 201 -10.94 6.78 -22.85
N LEU A 202 -10.73 5.84 -23.78
CA LEU A 202 -11.79 5.34 -24.66
C LEU A 202 -12.89 4.62 -23.89
N LEU A 203 -12.53 3.77 -22.93
CA LEU A 203 -13.51 3.08 -22.07
C LEU A 203 -14.19 4.05 -21.09
N GLY A 204 -13.46 5.04 -20.56
CA GLY A 204 -14.01 6.12 -19.76
C GLY A 204 -14.99 6.98 -20.54
N LEU A 205 -14.67 7.29 -21.80
CA LEU A 205 -15.56 8.00 -22.73
C LEU A 205 -16.80 7.17 -23.02
N LEU A 206 -16.66 5.87 -23.26
CA LEU A 206 -17.79 4.96 -23.44
C LEU A 206 -18.72 5.00 -22.22
N LEU A 207 -18.18 4.88 -21.01
CA LEU A 207 -18.97 4.99 -19.78
C LEU A 207 -19.67 6.35 -19.69
N ALA A 208 -18.95 7.44 -19.95
CA ALA A 208 -19.50 8.79 -19.88
C ALA A 208 -20.64 9.00 -20.90
N VAL A 209 -20.49 8.50 -22.13
CA VAL A 209 -21.54 8.55 -23.16
C VAL A 209 -22.77 7.75 -22.71
N LEU A 210 -22.60 6.52 -22.22
CA LEU A 210 -23.71 5.69 -21.74
C LEU A 210 -24.42 6.33 -20.54
N ALA A 211 -23.67 6.87 -19.58
CA ALA A 211 -24.18 7.47 -18.36
C ALA A 211 -24.84 8.83 -18.60
N VAL A 212 -24.19 9.72 -19.35
CA VAL A 212 -24.61 11.13 -19.48
C VAL A 212 -25.57 11.31 -20.65
N ARG A 213 -25.23 10.77 -21.84
CA ARG A 213 -26.06 10.96 -23.04
C ARG A 213 -27.25 10.03 -23.04
N PHE A 214 -27.03 8.75 -22.75
CA PHE A 214 -28.08 7.72 -22.82
C PHE A 214 -28.78 7.45 -21.48
N LYS A 215 -28.31 8.06 -20.37
CA LYS A 215 -28.89 7.91 -19.03
C LYS A 215 -29.02 6.45 -18.57
N VAL A 216 -28.10 5.60 -19.02
CA VAL A 216 -28.03 4.20 -18.59
C VAL A 216 -27.59 4.16 -17.12
N ASN A 217 -28.07 3.16 -16.37
CA ASN A 217 -27.61 2.93 -15.01
C ASN A 217 -26.09 2.68 -15.01
N GLN A 218 -25.35 3.56 -14.33
CA GLN A 218 -23.89 3.59 -14.30
C GLN A 218 -23.28 2.32 -13.70
N ILE A 219 -24.00 1.65 -12.79
CA ILE A 219 -23.57 0.37 -12.22
C ILE A 219 -23.58 -0.72 -13.30
N ILE A 220 -24.67 -0.79 -14.07
CA ILE A 220 -24.83 -1.79 -15.15
C ILE A 220 -23.85 -1.52 -16.28
N ALA A 221 -23.70 -0.25 -16.68
CA ALA A 221 -22.74 0.13 -17.72
C ALA A 221 -21.28 -0.17 -17.29
N GLY A 222 -20.92 0.16 -16.05
CA GLY A 222 -19.60 -0.11 -15.51
C GLY A 222 -19.30 -1.60 -15.37
N THR A 223 -20.23 -2.41 -14.89
CA THR A 223 -20.04 -3.87 -14.84
C THR A 223 -19.94 -4.48 -16.23
N ALA A 224 -20.71 -4.00 -17.21
CA ALA A 224 -20.58 -4.43 -18.60
C ALA A 224 -19.20 -4.11 -19.18
N ILE A 225 -18.64 -2.93 -18.88
CA ILE A 225 -17.27 -2.56 -19.27
C ILE A 225 -16.25 -3.51 -18.62
N ASN A 226 -16.38 -3.83 -17.34
CA ASN A 226 -15.48 -4.79 -16.68
C ASN A 226 -15.52 -6.17 -17.34
N ILE A 227 -16.72 -6.70 -17.60
CA ILE A 227 -16.90 -8.01 -18.24
C ILE A 227 -16.32 -7.99 -19.67
N LEU A 228 -16.58 -6.94 -20.43
CA LEU A 228 -16.03 -6.75 -21.77
C LEU A 228 -14.50 -6.73 -21.73
N SER A 229 -13.90 -5.93 -20.84
CA SER A 229 -12.46 -5.83 -20.67
C SER A 229 -11.85 -7.18 -20.29
N VAL A 230 -12.43 -7.92 -19.35
CA VAL A 230 -11.98 -9.28 -18.99
C VAL A 230 -12.04 -10.20 -20.21
N GLY A 231 -13.19 -10.29 -20.89
CA GLY A 231 -13.36 -11.18 -22.04
C GLY A 231 -12.39 -10.88 -23.18
N VAL A 232 -12.28 -9.61 -23.58
CA VAL A 232 -11.40 -9.18 -24.68
C VAL A 232 -9.93 -9.38 -24.32
N THR A 233 -9.48 -8.95 -23.14
CA THR A 233 -8.07 -9.06 -22.76
C THR A 233 -7.66 -10.51 -22.52
N SER A 234 -8.51 -11.34 -21.89
CA SER A 234 -8.23 -12.76 -21.73
C SER A 234 -8.16 -13.49 -23.08
N PHE A 235 -9.10 -13.22 -23.99
CA PHE A 235 -9.08 -13.81 -25.33
C PHE A 235 -7.81 -13.40 -26.08
N LEU A 236 -7.53 -12.10 -26.20
CA LEU A 236 -6.36 -11.62 -26.93
C LEU A 236 -5.06 -12.06 -26.29
N SER A 237 -4.98 -12.09 -24.95
CA SER A 237 -3.80 -12.61 -24.24
C SER A 237 -3.57 -14.09 -24.58
N SER A 238 -4.61 -14.92 -24.57
CA SER A 238 -4.48 -16.34 -24.91
C SER A 238 -4.11 -16.60 -26.39
N ARG A 239 -4.54 -15.71 -27.30
CA ARG A 239 -4.28 -15.88 -28.74
C ARG A 239 -2.96 -15.26 -29.18
N ILE A 240 -2.53 -14.17 -28.54
CA ILE A 240 -1.36 -13.39 -28.95
C ILE A 240 -0.23 -13.60 -27.95
N LEU A 241 -0.38 -13.12 -26.72
CA LEU A 241 0.69 -13.07 -25.72
C LEU A 241 1.16 -14.47 -25.29
N ALA A 242 0.25 -15.45 -25.22
CA ALA A 242 0.60 -16.82 -24.86
C ALA A 242 1.47 -17.50 -25.93
N HIS A 243 1.26 -17.17 -27.21
CA HIS A 243 2.03 -17.74 -28.33
C HIS A 243 3.31 -16.96 -28.62
N PHE A 244 3.26 -15.63 -28.48
CA PHE A 244 4.38 -14.73 -28.70
C PHE A 244 4.83 -14.11 -27.37
N GLN A 245 5.66 -14.84 -26.62
CA GLN A 245 6.13 -14.40 -25.30
C GLN A 245 6.91 -13.08 -25.36
N GLN A 246 7.60 -12.77 -26.48
CA GLN A 246 8.22 -11.46 -26.67
C GLN A 246 7.22 -10.30 -26.70
N LEU A 247 5.93 -10.54 -26.94
CA LEU A 247 4.87 -9.52 -26.89
C LEU A 247 4.28 -9.32 -25.49
N ASN A 248 4.79 -10.05 -24.50
CA ASN A 248 4.39 -9.95 -23.10
C ASN A 248 5.57 -9.53 -22.20
N ASN A 249 6.59 -8.89 -22.78
CA ASN A 249 7.76 -8.40 -22.04
C ASN A 249 8.13 -7.00 -22.51
N THR A 250 7.66 -5.99 -21.79
CA THR A 250 7.90 -4.56 -22.08
C THR A 250 9.18 -4.03 -21.43
N GLY A 251 9.89 -4.86 -20.66
CA GLY A 251 10.84 -4.40 -19.66
C GLY A 251 10.16 -3.70 -18.48
N THR A 252 10.97 -3.13 -17.59
CA THR A 252 10.52 -2.40 -16.40
C THR A 252 10.88 -0.93 -16.49
N LEU A 253 9.95 -0.06 -16.05
CA LEU A 253 10.21 1.37 -15.91
C LEU A 253 11.39 1.57 -14.95
N GLN A 254 12.47 2.14 -15.47
CA GLN A 254 13.69 2.35 -14.71
C GLN A 254 13.45 3.40 -13.61
N PRO A 255 13.96 3.18 -12.38
CA PRO A 255 13.95 4.19 -11.34
C PRO A 255 14.75 5.42 -11.76
N VAL A 256 14.22 6.61 -11.47
CA VAL A 256 14.92 7.89 -11.69
C VAL A 256 15.33 8.42 -10.31
N PRO A 257 16.61 8.32 -9.91
CA PRO A 257 17.03 8.77 -8.58
C PRO A 257 17.06 10.30 -8.51
N VAL A 258 16.39 10.88 -7.51
CA VAL A 258 16.50 12.33 -7.24
C VAL A 258 17.89 12.62 -6.63
N PRO A 259 18.68 13.55 -7.21
CA PRO A 259 19.99 13.91 -6.66
C PRO A 259 19.89 14.33 -5.19
N LEU A 260 20.88 13.96 -4.38
CA LEU A 260 20.99 14.21 -2.93
C LEU A 260 19.96 13.46 -2.06
N LEU A 261 18.66 13.52 -2.37
CA LEU A 261 17.60 12.92 -1.55
C LEU A 261 17.57 11.39 -1.65
N SER A 262 17.99 10.81 -2.77
CA SER A 262 18.14 9.35 -2.92
C SER A 262 19.18 8.75 -1.97
N ARG A 263 20.12 9.55 -1.46
CA ARG A 263 21.20 9.09 -0.57
C ARG A 263 20.78 8.91 0.89
N ILE A 264 19.57 9.33 1.26
CA ILE A 264 19.08 9.17 2.63
C ILE A 264 18.84 7.68 2.89
N PRO A 265 19.43 7.07 3.93
CA PRO A 265 19.25 5.65 4.18
C PRO A 265 17.78 5.32 4.48
N ILE A 266 17.32 4.16 4.00
CA ILE A 266 15.93 3.66 4.12
C ILE A 266 14.91 4.51 3.35
N ILE A 267 14.84 5.81 3.58
CA ILE A 267 13.84 6.71 2.98
C ILE A 267 14.18 7.01 1.51
N GLY A 268 15.45 7.21 1.18
CA GLY A 268 15.96 7.47 -0.17
C GLY A 268 15.50 6.41 -1.17
N PRO A 269 15.85 5.13 -0.97
CA PRO A 269 15.44 4.05 -1.86
C PRO A 269 13.92 3.80 -1.90
N VAL A 270 13.19 4.16 -0.84
CA VAL A 270 11.74 3.94 -0.73
C VAL A 270 10.96 5.07 -1.40
N VAL A 271 11.42 6.32 -1.36
CA VAL A 271 10.65 7.47 -1.83
C VAL A 271 11.30 8.17 -3.03
N PHE A 272 12.63 8.23 -3.07
CA PHE A 272 13.42 9.07 -3.99
C PHE A 272 14.26 8.29 -5.03
N GLU A 273 14.12 6.97 -5.08
CA GLU A 273 14.63 6.08 -6.13
C GLU A 273 13.46 5.32 -6.77
N GLN A 274 12.54 6.08 -7.35
CA GLN A 274 11.27 5.56 -7.86
C GLN A 274 11.07 5.82 -9.36
N ASN A 275 10.13 5.08 -9.95
CA ASN A 275 9.76 5.28 -11.35
C ASN A 275 8.88 6.53 -11.54
N LEU A 276 8.71 6.95 -12.79
CA LEU A 276 7.96 8.14 -13.15
C LEU A 276 6.51 8.14 -12.61
N LEU A 277 5.85 6.98 -12.57
CA LEU A 277 4.45 6.87 -12.14
C LEU A 277 4.29 7.13 -10.64
N VAL A 278 5.26 6.71 -9.83
CA VAL A 278 5.28 6.98 -8.39
C VAL A 278 5.44 8.48 -8.13
N TYR A 279 6.36 9.14 -8.83
CA TYR A 279 6.54 10.59 -8.68
C TYR A 279 5.32 11.38 -9.14
N LEU A 280 4.66 10.94 -10.21
CA LEU A 280 3.42 11.55 -10.66
C LEU A 280 2.35 11.44 -9.57
N LEU A 281 2.21 10.29 -8.91
CA LEU A 281 1.28 10.13 -7.78
C LEU A 281 1.60 11.10 -6.63
N TYR A 282 2.86 11.35 -6.31
CA TYR A 282 3.20 12.28 -5.22
C TYR A 282 2.83 13.74 -5.49
N VAL A 283 2.72 14.12 -6.76
CA VAL A 283 2.39 15.49 -7.17
C VAL A 283 0.88 15.72 -7.22
N LEU A 284 0.08 14.67 -7.47
CA LEU A 284 -1.39 14.72 -7.54
C LEU A 284 -2.04 14.68 -6.16
#